data_AF-A0A2A2T9T8-F1
#
_entry.id   AF-A0A2A2T9T8-F1
#
_cell.length_a   1.000
_cell.length_b   1.000
_cell.length_c   1.000
_cell.angle_alpha   90.00
_cell.angle_beta   90.00
_cell.angle_gamma   90.00
#
_symmetry.space_group_name_H-M   'P 1'
#
loop_
_entity.id
_entity.type
_entity.pdbx_description
1 polymer ?
#
loop_
_entity_poly.entity_id
_entity_poly.type
_entity_poly.pdbx_seq_one_letter_code
_entity_poly.pdbx_strand_id
1 'polypeptide(L)' 'MSELNLEQMEAVIHSFKEDLDQSYTVFTVTTADFILAAEFIQQWETGLRAGDALHLAIARNRSVENLLSLDRGLINAA' A
#
# COMPACT_ATOMS: atom_id res chain seq x y z
N MET A 1 21.29 8.61 -9.65
CA MET A 1 20.03 8.44 -10.41
C MET A 1 20.06 9.45 -11.53
N SER A 2 19.91 9.00 -12.78
CA SER A 2 19.72 9.92 -13.92
C SER A 2 18.30 10.47 -13.89
N GLU A 3 18.15 11.76 -14.09
CA GLU A 3 16.83 12.40 -14.23
C GLU A 3 16.15 11.93 -15.52
N LEU A 4 14.82 11.82 -15.49
CA LEU A 4 14.02 11.46 -16.66
C LEU A 4 13.95 12.65 -17.63
N ASN A 5 14.02 12.38 -18.93
CA ASN A 5 13.71 13.39 -19.94
C ASN A 5 12.18 13.54 -20.13
N LEU A 6 11.76 14.54 -20.90
CA LEU A 6 10.33 14.84 -21.09
C LEU A 6 9.54 13.67 -21.70
N GLU A 7 10.10 13.01 -22.72
CA GLU A 7 9.47 11.86 -23.38
C GLU A 7 9.27 10.69 -22.39
N GLN A 8 10.29 10.41 -21.57
CA GLN A 8 10.22 9.40 -20.52
C GLN A 8 9.20 9.76 -19.44
N MET A 9 9.12 11.03 -19.04
CA MET A 9 8.10 11.47 -18.09
C MET A 9 6.69 11.28 -18.63
N GLU A 10 6.44 11.67 -19.89
CA GLU A 10 5.13 11.51 -20.53
C GLU A 10 4.75 10.04 -20.65
N ALA A 11 5.68 9.18 -21.08
CA ALA A 11 5.45 7.75 -21.19
C ALA A 11 5.10 7.10 -19.84
N VAL A 12 5.82 7.45 -18.76
CA VAL A 12 5.54 6.93 -17.41
C VAL A 12 4.16 7.36 -16.92
N ILE A 13 3.79 8.63 -17.11
CA ILE A 13 2.47 9.13 -16.68
C ILE A 13 1.35 8.48 -17.49
N HIS A 14 1.55 8.26 -18.79
CA HIS A 14 0.57 7.60 -19.63
C HIS A 14 0.35 6.15 -19.18
N SER A 15 1.43 5.37 -19.06
CA SER A 15 1.38 3.98 -18.61
C SER A 15 0.73 3.85 -17.22
N PHE A 16 1.05 4.75 -16.29
CA PHE A 16 0.43 4.72 -14.96
C PHE A 16 -1.09 4.95 -15.00
N LYS A 17 -1.58 5.83 -15.88
CA LYS A 17 -3.02 6.06 -16.05
C LYS A 17 -3.73 4.87 -16.66
N GLU A 18 -3.10 4.19 -17.62
CA GLU A 18 -3.63 2.96 -18.19
C GLU A 18 -3.73 1.86 -17.13
N ASP A 19 -2.69 1.69 -16.32
CA ASP A 19 -2.71 0.70 -15.22
C ASP A 19 -3.80 1.00 -14.18
N LEU A 20 -4.03 2.27 -13.85
CA LEU A 20 -5.10 2.67 -12.93
C LEU A 20 -6.50 2.29 -13.44
N ASP A 21 -6.71 2.30 -14.75
CA ASP A 21 -7.99 1.96 -15.36
C ASP A 21 -8.15 0.45 -15.59
N GLN A 22 -7.06 -0.25 -15.93
CA GLN A 22 -7.12 -1.61 -16.46
C GLN A 22 -6.53 -2.68 -15.54
N SER A 23 -5.58 -2.31 -14.68
CA SER A 23 -4.73 -3.28 -13.95
C SER A 23 -5.00 -3.31 -12.44
N TYR A 24 -5.46 -2.20 -11.85
CA TYR A 24 -5.58 -2.08 -10.39
C TYR A 24 -7.02 -2.07 -9.89
N THR A 25 -7.26 -2.79 -8.78
CA THR A 25 -8.46 -2.60 -7.96
C THR A 25 -8.16 -1.59 -6.87
N VAL A 26 -8.85 -0.44 -6.89
CA VAL A 26 -8.69 0.60 -5.87
C VAL A 26 -9.71 0.39 -4.75
N PHE A 27 -9.22 0.21 -3.53
CA PHE A 27 -10.07 0.10 -2.35
C PHE A 27 -10.28 1.45 -1.68
N THR A 28 -11.53 1.86 -1.52
CA THR A 28 -11.87 2.95 -0.60
C THR A 28 -11.58 2.50 0.83
N VAL A 29 -10.85 3.33 1.58
CA VAL A 29 -10.58 3.09 2.99
C VAL A 29 -11.85 3.32 3.80
N THR A 30 -12.14 2.42 4.72
CA THR A 30 -13.33 2.44 5.57
C THR A 30 -12.97 2.67 7.03
N THR A 31 -13.96 3.01 7.85
CA THR A 31 -13.77 3.12 9.31
C THR A 31 -13.26 1.82 9.93
N ALA A 32 -13.68 0.65 9.43
CA ALA A 32 -13.21 -0.64 9.92
C ALA A 32 -11.70 -0.83 9.70
N ASP A 33 -11.16 -0.27 8.61
CA ASP A 33 -9.72 -0.30 8.33
C ASP A 33 -8.94 0.55 9.34
N PHE A 34 -9.47 1.72 9.70
CA PHE A 34 -8.84 2.57 10.71
C PHE A 34 -8.89 1.97 12.12
N ILE A 35 -9.99 1.32 12.49
CA ILE A 35 -10.11 0.64 13.79
C ILE A 35 -9.08 -0.48 13.89
N LEU A 36 -9.00 -1.35 12.89
CA LEU A 36 -8.04 -2.45 12.88
C LEU A 36 -6.59 -1.96 12.82
N ALA A 37 -6.32 -0.87 12.08
CA ALA A 37 -4.99 -0.26 12.06
C ALA A 37 -4.59 0.26 13.46
N ALA A 38 -5.52 0.84 14.21
CA ALA A 38 -5.27 1.29 15.58
C ALA A 38 -4.97 0.13 16.54
N GLU A 39 -5.56 -1.05 16.31
CA GLU A 39 -5.23 -2.27 17.05
C GLU A 39 -3.81 -2.77 16.72
N PHE A 40 -3.39 -2.72 15.46
CA PHE A 40 -2.03 -3.10 15.07
C PHE A 40 -0.95 -2.19 15.67
N ILE A 41 -1.18 -0.87 15.68
CA ILE A 41 -0.21 0.09 16.24
C ILE A 41 -0.02 -0.11 17.76
N GLN A 42 -1.01 -0.67 18.46
CA GLN A 42 -0.87 -1.00 19.88
C GLN A 42 0.14 -2.13 20.13
N GLN A 43 0.46 -2.95 19.13
CA GLN A 43 1.51 -3.97 19.19
C GLN A 43 2.87 -3.32 18.90
N TRP A 44 3.32 -2.47 19.82
CA TRP A 44 4.49 -1.62 19.68
C TRP A 44 5.78 -2.39 19.37
N GLU A 45 5.87 -3.66 19.76
CA GLU A 45 6.99 -4.55 19.48
C GLU A 45 7.19 -4.82 17.98
N THR A 46 6.14 -4.67 17.17
CA THR A 46 6.20 -4.85 15.71
C THR A 46 6.89 -3.69 15.00
N GLY A 47 7.00 -2.52 15.64
CA GLY A 47 7.54 -1.31 15.03
C GLY A 47 6.70 -0.75 13.86
N LEU A 48 5.45 -1.20 13.71
CA LEU A 48 4.56 -0.73 12.64
C LEU A 48 4.29 0.78 12.74
N ARG A 49 4.52 1.50 11.64
CA ARG A 49 4.08 2.89 11.50
C ARG A 49 2.60 2.93 11.13
N ALA A 50 1.93 4.03 11.42
CA ALA A 50 0.50 4.15 11.19
C ALA A 50 0.06 3.90 9.75
N GLY A 51 0.85 4.35 8.76
CA GLY A 51 0.57 4.08 7.35
C GLY A 51 0.69 2.60 6.99
N ASP A 52 1.69 1.91 7.53
CA ASP A 52 1.92 0.48 7.30
C ASP A 52 0.78 -0.35 7.92
N ALA A 53 0.41 -0.02 9.15
CA ALA A 53 -0.73 -0.62 9.84
C ALA A 53 -2.04 -0.44 9.07
N LEU A 54 -2.25 0.71 8.43
CA LEU A 54 -3.44 0.95 7.61
C LEU A 54 -3.46 0.07 6.35
N HIS A 55 -2.32 -0.07 5.65
CA HIS A 55 -2.24 -0.96 4.48
C HIS A 55 -2.50 -2.42 4.88
N LEU A 56 -1.96 -2.87 6.02
CA LEU A 56 -2.23 -4.20 6.56
C LEU A 56 -3.70 -4.39 6.90
N ALA A 57 -4.33 -3.40 7.53
CA ALA A 57 -5.74 -3.46 7.90
C ALA A 57 -6.65 -3.56 6.66
N ILE A 58 -6.36 -2.77 5.61
CA ILE A 58 -7.06 -2.86 4.33
C ILE A 58 -6.90 -4.28 3.75
N ALA A 59 -5.67 -4.79 3.64
CA ALA A 59 -5.42 -6.12 3.09
C ALA A 59 -6.17 -7.21 3.86
N ARG A 60 -6.12 -7.16 5.19
CA ARG A 60 -6.76 -8.12 6.09
C ARG A 60 -8.29 -8.08 5.99
N ASN A 61 -8.89 -6.90 5.96
CA ASN A 61 -10.34 -6.73 5.84
C ASN A 61 -10.89 -7.14 4.46
N ARG A 62 -10.06 -7.17 3.41
CA ARG A 62 -10.43 -7.72 2.09
C ARG A 62 -9.98 -9.17 1.90
N SER A 63 -9.46 -9.82 2.94
CA SER A 63 -8.94 -11.20 2.87
C SER A 63 -7.93 -11.40 1.75
N VAL A 64 -7.08 -10.39 1.51
CA VAL A 64 -6.00 -10.49 0.52
C VAL A 64 -5.02 -11.57 0.98
N GLU A 65 -4.77 -12.56 0.11
CA GLU A 65 -3.92 -13.71 0.44
C GLU A 65 -2.43 -13.36 0.47
N ASN A 66 -1.99 -12.45 -0.41
CA ASN A 66 -0.59 -12.13 -0.60
C ASN A 66 -0.35 -10.63 -0.50
N LEU A 67 0.54 -10.24 0.43
CA LEU A 67 1.04 -8.87 0.53
C LEU A 67 2.46 -8.80 -0.02
N LEU A 68 2.66 -7.99 -1.07
CA LEU A 68 3.96 -7.76 -1.68
C LEU A 68 4.42 -6.33 -1.39
N SER A 69 5.61 -6.17 -0.83
CA SER A 69 6.19 -4.88 -0.52
C SER A 69 7.72 -4.95 -0.52
N LEU A 70 8.36 -3.85 -0.93
CA LEU A 70 9.79 -3.65 -0.79
C LEU A 70 10.17 -3.20 0.64
N ASP A 71 9.20 -2.77 1.44
CA ASP A 71 9.40 -2.45 2.85
C ASP A 71 9.41 -3.75 3.66
N ARG A 72 10.60 -4.18 4.07
CA ARG A 72 10.80 -5.38 4.89
C ARG A 72 10.17 -5.26 6.28
N GLY A 73 10.04 -4.06 6.81
CA GLY A 73 9.37 -3.82 8.09
C GLY A 73 7.88 -4.15 8.00
N LEU A 74 7.21 -3.70 6.93
CA LEU A 74 5.82 -4.04 6.64
C LEU A 74 5.64 -5.56 6.51
N ILE A 75 6.49 -6.23 5.70
CA ILE A 75 6.37 -7.68 5.46
C ILE A 75 6.58 -8.49 6.73
N ASN A 76 7.52 -8.10 7.60
CA ASN A 76 7.77 -8.82 8.85
C ASN A 76 6.62 -8.70 9.86
N ALA A 77 5.77 -7.69 9.72
CA ALA A 77 4.65 -7.43 10.61
C ALA A 77 3.29 -7.87 10.05
N ALA A 78 3.24 -8.35 8.81
CA ALA A 78 2.04 -8.88 8.14
C ALA A 78 1.71 -10.31 8.57
#